data_AF-A0A087THA1-F1
#
_entry.id   AF-A0A087THA1-F1
#
_cell.length_a   1.000
_cell.length_b   1.000
_cell.length_c   1.000
_cell.angle_alpha   90.00
_cell.angle_beta   90.00
_cell.angle_gamma   90.00
#
_symmetry.space_group_name_H-M   'P 1'
#
loop_
_entity.id
_entity.type
_entity.pdbx_description
1 polymer ?
#
loop_
_entity_poly.entity_id
_entity_poly.type
_entity_poly.pdbx_seq_one_letter_code
_entity_poly.pdbx_strand_id
1 'polypeptide(L)'
;MRRAFLLELHKYGQREGLNMLEQAKNIAFLTENFSTENELMTPTLKLRRNNIRKMFQPLIEKLYEEEPLVKSSRSWSNLKIE
;
A
#
# COMPACT_ATOMS: atom_id res chain seq x y z
N MET A 1 6.34 2.18 13.94
CA MET A 1 6.49 3.26 12.93
C MET A 1 5.51 3.12 11.76
N ARG A 2 5.56 2.05 10.93
CA ARG A 2 4.65 1.84 9.78
C ARG A 2 3.16 2.07 10.10
N ARG A 3 2.66 1.46 11.17
CA ARG A 3 1.26 1.60 11.61
C ARG A 3 0.87 3.05 11.93
N ALA A 4 1.74 3.82 12.58
CA ALA A 4 1.43 5.21 12.97
C ALA A 4 1.26 6.09 11.72
N PHE A 5 2.16 5.96 10.75
CA PHE A 5 2.05 6.65 9.47
C PHE A 5 0.77 6.25 8.72
N LEU A 6 0.46 4.95 8.68
CA LEU A 6 -0.76 4.47 8.02
C LEU A 6 -2.05 5.01 8.66
N LEU A 7 -2.09 5.13 9.99
CA LEU A 7 -3.23 5.74 10.68
C LEU A 7 -3.39 7.22 10.34
N GLU A 8 -2.29 7.95 10.16
CA GLU A 8 -2.34 9.35 9.72
C GLU A 8 -2.84 9.47 8.28
N LEU A 9 -2.38 8.58 7.39
CA LEU A 9 -2.87 8.47 6.02
C LEU A 9 -4.39 8.18 5.98
N HIS A 10 -4.86 7.27 6.84
CA HIS A 10 -6.29 6.96 6.98
C HIS A 10 -7.09 8.17 7.43
N LYS A 11 -6.62 8.90 8.46
CA LYS A 11 -7.26 10.15 8.92
C LYS A 11 -7.34 11.19 7.80
N TYR A 12 -6.31 11.30 6.96
CA TYR A 12 -6.34 12.16 5.79
C TYR A 12 -7.40 11.68 4.79
N GLY A 13 -7.33 10.43 4.34
CA GLY A 13 -8.27 9.92 3.35
C GLY A 13 -9.73 9.96 3.81
N GLN A 14 -10.02 9.75 5.10
CA GLN A 14 -11.38 9.90 5.63
C GLN A 14 -11.89 11.33 5.55
N ARG A 15 -11.03 12.33 5.80
CA ARG A 15 -11.40 13.75 5.64
C ARG A 15 -11.69 14.10 4.19
N GLU A 16 -10.99 13.48 3.25
CA GLU A 16 -11.19 13.65 1.81
C GLU A 16 -12.29 12.75 1.22
N GLY A 17 -13.01 11.99 2.06
CA GLY A 17 -14.14 11.15 1.63
C GLY A 17 -13.77 9.78 1.06
N LEU A 18 -12.51 9.34 1.19
CA LEU A 18 -12.10 7.99 0.79
C LEU A 18 -12.73 6.92 1.70
N ASN A 19 -13.29 5.91 1.07
CA ASN A 19 -13.89 4.77 1.76
C ASN A 19 -12.83 3.76 2.23
N MET A 20 -13.24 2.77 3.01
CA MET A 20 -12.31 1.79 3.58
C MET A 20 -11.63 0.86 2.56
N LEU A 21 -12.23 0.64 1.39
CA LEU A 21 -11.64 -0.18 0.32
C LEU A 21 -10.53 0.57 -0.43
N GLU A 22 -10.60 1.90 -0.46
CA GLU A 22 -9.59 2.78 -1.08
C GLU A 22 -8.39 3.03 -0.15
N GLN A 23 -8.52 2.68 1.12
CA GLN A 23 -7.51 2.91 2.16
C GLN A 23 -6.56 1.71 2.28
N ALA A 24 -5.26 1.95 2.12
CA ALA A 24 -4.25 0.90 2.22
C ALA A 24 -4.23 0.23 3.60
N LYS A 25 -4.07 -1.10 3.66
CA LYS A 25 -4.07 -1.87 4.91
C LYS A 25 -2.67 -2.17 5.45
N ASN A 26 -1.66 -2.04 4.60
CA ASN A 26 -0.25 -2.22 4.93
C ASN A 26 0.59 -1.27 4.07
N ILE A 27 1.83 -1.01 4.49
CA ILE A 27 2.80 -0.17 3.79
C ILE A 27 4.22 -0.70 3.99
N ALA A 28 5.12 -0.35 3.07
CA ALA A 28 6.56 -0.52 3.24
C ALA A 28 7.26 0.83 3.03
N PHE A 29 8.40 1.00 3.69
CA PHE A 29 9.30 2.12 3.44
C PHE A 29 10.44 1.65 2.55
N LEU A 30 10.72 2.40 1.51
CA LEU A 30 11.83 2.17 0.60
C LEU A 30 12.99 3.08 1.00
N THR A 31 14.21 2.57 0.91
CA THR A 31 15.43 3.35 1.17
C THR A 31 15.89 4.14 -0.04
N GLU A 32 15.48 3.72 -1.23
CA GLU A 32 15.80 4.37 -2.50
C GLU A 32 14.53 4.99 -3.10
N ASN A 33 14.68 6.20 -3.64
CA ASN A 33 13.61 6.90 -4.34
C ASN A 33 13.43 6.35 -5.75
N PHE A 34 12.24 6.55 -6.32
CA PHE A 34 12.05 6.35 -7.74
C PHE A 34 12.81 7.42 -8.52
N SER A 35 13.45 7.03 -9.61
CA SER A 35 14.21 7.94 -10.45
C SER A 35 14.18 7.53 -11.91
N THR A 36 14.70 8.39 -12.77
CA THR A 36 14.92 8.06 -14.18
C THR A 36 16.06 7.06 -14.35
N GLU A 37 17.07 7.12 -13.48
CA GLU A 37 18.30 6.32 -13.50
C GLU A 37 18.02 4.86 -13.12
N ASN A 38 17.12 4.62 -12.17
CA ASN A 38 16.68 3.26 -11.81
C ASN A 38 15.50 2.76 -12.65
N GLU A 39 15.17 3.47 -13.74
CA GLU A 39 14.12 3.12 -14.70
C GLU A 39 12.71 2.99 -14.07
N LEU A 40 12.48 3.58 -12.91
CA LEU A 40 11.16 3.59 -12.26
C LEU A 40 10.33 4.81 -12.63
N MET A 41 10.95 5.82 -13.25
CA MET A 41 10.28 7.04 -13.73
C MET A 41 10.50 7.28 -15.23
N THR A 42 9.54 7.95 -15.86
CA THR A 42 9.72 8.56 -17.17
C THR A 42 10.59 9.81 -17.05
N PRO A 43 11.21 10.28 -18.15
CA PRO A 43 11.92 11.56 -18.15
C PRO A 43 11.05 12.75 -17.70
N THR A 44 9.72 12.62 -17.82
CA THR A 44 8.71 13.59 -17.35
C THR A 44 8.25 13.35 -15.90
N LEU A 45 9.01 12.60 -15.13
CA LEU A 45 8.78 12.29 -13.72
C LEU A 45 7.46 11.55 -13.41
N LYS A 46 6.93 10.81 -14.37
CA LYS A 46 5.79 9.91 -14.14
C LYS A 46 6.28 8.52 -13.79
N LEU A 47 5.59 7.83 -12.89
CA LEU A 47 5.93 6.46 -12.52
C LEU A 47 5.75 5.48 -13.69
N ARG A 48 6.75 4.64 -13.92
CA ARG A 48 6.68 3.49 -14.84
C ARG A 48 6.07 2.31 -14.12
N ARG A 49 4.73 2.27 -14.06
CA ARG A 49 3.94 1.29 -13.31
C ARG A 49 4.35 -0.17 -13.57
N ASN A 50 4.64 -0.55 -14.81
CA ASN A 50 5.04 -1.91 -15.15
C ASN A 50 6.40 -2.30 -14.53
N ASN A 51 7.37 -1.37 -14.55
CA ASN A 51 8.69 -1.59 -13.98
C ASN A 51 8.62 -1.68 -12.45
N ILE A 52 7.90 -0.75 -11.82
CA ILE A 52 7.65 -0.76 -10.37
C ILE A 52 6.97 -2.06 -9.97
N ARG A 53 5.91 -2.49 -10.68
CA ARG A 53 5.22 -3.75 -10.37
C ARG A 53 6.19 -4.93 -10.45
N LYS A 54 6.98 -5.05 -11.52
CA LYS A 54 7.93 -6.15 -11.68
C LYS A 54 9.00 -6.15 -10.58
N MET A 55 9.56 -4.99 -10.25
CA MET A 55 10.64 -4.86 -9.26
C MET A 55 10.14 -5.14 -7.83
N PHE A 56 8.97 -4.62 -7.47
CA PHE A 56 8.45 -4.71 -6.10
C PHE A 56 7.41 -5.82 -5.90
N GLN A 57 7.16 -6.67 -6.91
CA GLN A 57 6.21 -7.79 -6.80
C GLN A 57 6.45 -8.65 -5.54
N PRO A 58 7.69 -9.08 -5.21
CA PRO A 58 7.92 -9.90 -4.01
C PRO A 58 7.64 -9.15 -2.71
N LEU A 59 7.93 -7.85 -2.67
CA LEU A 59 7.62 -7.00 -1.52
C LEU A 59 6.10 -6.86 -1.33
N ILE A 60 5.38 -6.65 -2.43
CA ILE A 60 3.91 -6.53 -2.42
C ILE A 60 3.27 -7.85 -1.96
N GLU A 61 3.74 -9.00 -2.45
CA GLU A 61 3.28 -10.32 -2.02
C GLU A 61 3.48 -10.52 -0.52
N LYS A 62 4.68 -10.23 -0.02
CA LYS A 62 4.96 -10.27 1.43
C LYS A 62 4.01 -9.36 2.23
N LEU A 63 3.70 -8.16 1.75
CA LEU A 63 2.77 -7.25 2.43
C LEU A 63 1.33 -7.79 2.46
N TYR A 64 0.92 -8.60 1.48
CA TYR A 64 -0.37 -9.28 1.45
C TYR A 64 -0.42 -10.49 2.40
N GLU A 65 0.71 -11.18 2.60
CA GLU A 65 0.83 -12.27 3.58
C GLU A 65 0.88 -11.76 5.02
N GLU A 66 1.39 -10.53 5.22
CA GLU A 66 1.38 -9.86 6.52
C GLU A 66 -0.04 -9.50 6.99
N GLU A 67 -0.28 -9.62 8.30
CA GLU A 67 -1.52 -9.14 8.92
C GLU A 67 -1.71 -7.61 8.71
N PRO A 68 -2.94 -7.14 8.41
CA PRO A 68 -3.24 -5.73 8.28
C PRO A 68 -2.80 -4.90 9.50
N LEU A 69 -1.98 -3.87 9.26
CA LEU A 69 -1.50 -2.98 10.33
C LEU A 69 -2.64 -2.13 10.92
N VAL A 70 -3.66 -1.86 10.12
CA VAL A 70 -4.92 -1.25 10.54
C VAL A 70 -6.04 -2.23 10.23
N LYS A 71 -6.65 -2.77 11.28
CA LYS A 71 -7.75 -3.73 11.16
C LYS A 71 -9.02 -3.02 10.74
N SER A 72 -9.79 -3.64 9.85
CA SER A 72 -11.17 -3.24 9.63
C SER A 72 -12.03 -3.62 10.82
N SER A 73 -12.96 -2.75 11.19
CA SER A 73 -13.98 -3.04 12.22
C SER A 73 -14.87 -4.22 11.83
N ARG A 74 -14.95 -4.56 10.53
CA ARG A 74 -15.67 -5.73 10.04
C ARG A 74 -14.75 -6.97 10.08
N SER A 75 -15.03 -7.85 11.04
CA SER A 75 -14.39 -9.17 11.18
C SER A 75 -15.02 -10.14 10.17
N TRP A 76 -14.22 -10.67 9.23
CA TRP A 76 -14.67 -11.67 8.26
C TRP A 76 -14.60 -13.11 8.81
N SER A 77 -14.38 -13.27 10.12
CA SER A 77 -14.28 -14.55 10.84
C SER A 77 -15.54 -15.42 10.78
N ASN A 78 -16.67 -14.87 10.33
CA ASN A 78 -17.97 -15.55 10.34
C ASN A 78 -18.44 -16.03 8.97
N LEU A 79 -17.66 -15.84 7.90
CA LEU A 79 -17.96 -16.46 6.61
C LEU A 79 -17.29 -17.83 6.55
N LYS A 80 -17.89 -18.79 7.25
CA LYS A 80 -17.79 -20.19 6.84
C LYS A 80 -18.58 -20.31 5.55
N ILE A 81 -17.88 -20.53 4.45
CA ILE A 81 -18.48 -21.05 3.23
C ILE A 81 -18.62 -22.56 3.48
N GLU A 82 -19.86 -23.02 3.64
CA GLU A 82 -20.19 -24.44 3.47
C GLU A 82 -20.02 -24.84 2.00
#